data_AF-A0AA40E9D7-F1
#
_entry.id   AF-A0AA40E9D7-F1
#
_cell.length_a   1.000
_cell.length_b   1.000
_cell.length_c   1.000
_cell.angle_alpha   90.00
_cell.angle_beta   90.00
_cell.angle_gamma   90.00
#
_symmetry.space_group_name_H-M   'P 1'
#
loop_
_entity.id
_entity.type
_entity.pdbx_description
1 polymer ?
#
loop_
_entity_poly.entity_id
_entity_poly.type
_entity_poly.pdbx_seq_one_letter_code
_entity_poly.pdbx_strand_id
1 'polypeptide(L)'
;MSPLELSSNEPRPKLPAGDLRKPQRPVVVQDSQSYLPLSKVLNDGDILLLLTPGVPPQISPANSAPTSDPFEPLGKALAKHHPWVRHVPYLPRNGISGTHVVHIRLATTVIFVISGPPRHGQRSQVALAEIARAVSEHRPQIIVACCNLEDLGPLESSFPAIIHIPNYSPAELEAAANVLFGGGQIPLVAAAVAAAAAAAAAPVVQPVVFAPKSWAVQVWDAHRDVPAVHELWQQCFPESFQLGRFPFQSLLRRDGYAMHYIVREPGTSEVLGFCATYTTYADSGGERLIASMAAILVRPSHRLRGVGLSLHNHALRQLAKTRGVCRLQLGSTFPRLFYGLPAEVPVGWFQRRDWPISDVQSSVPGSGQEVCDWFLRLEDWPATGYMPPGLVFRPCEFSEFDAVLEIVEKESRKKTNVGWYDQYAKLAGTMNIRDIVIGLEGGAIVATALTYAKNTGSPVAEDLPWASTISDDTGGVTCVCITDEKPNMASRRDAIMIRLLDRCIRVLSEQGMKKMFIDAIKGGDEGFQSMGFQKWARYREVWRDV
;
A
#
# COMPACT_ATOMS: atom_id res chain seq x y z
N MET A 1 64.52 5.43 -34.81
CA MET A 1 63.22 6.00 -35.20
C MET A 1 62.31 5.93 -33.98
N SER A 2 62.13 7.05 -33.30
CA SER A 2 61.19 7.23 -32.18
C SER A 2 59.91 7.88 -32.69
N PRO A 3 58.77 7.60 -32.05
CA PRO A 3 57.85 8.67 -31.64
C PRO A 3 57.37 8.43 -30.18
N LEU A 4 57.66 9.34 -29.26
CA LEU A 4 56.86 10.52 -28.85
C LEU A 4 55.81 10.19 -27.78
N GLU A 5 56.21 10.47 -26.53
CA GLU A 5 55.34 10.65 -25.37
C GLU A 5 54.44 11.88 -25.54
N LEU A 6 53.19 11.78 -25.06
CA LEU A 6 52.34 12.92 -24.75
C LEU A 6 51.73 12.71 -23.36
N SER A 7 52.30 13.44 -22.41
CA SER A 7 51.77 13.73 -21.09
C SER A 7 50.56 14.66 -21.21
N SER A 8 49.46 14.34 -20.54
CA SER A 8 48.47 15.34 -20.11
C SER A 8 47.90 14.93 -18.76
N ASN A 9 48.34 15.69 -17.76
CA ASN A 9 48.03 15.61 -16.35
C ASN A 9 46.80 16.50 -16.07
N GLU A 10 45.64 15.91 -15.79
CA GLU A 10 44.50 16.64 -15.20
C GLU A 10 43.94 15.86 -13.99
N PRO A 11 43.79 16.50 -12.82
CA PRO A 11 43.29 15.86 -11.62
C PRO A 11 41.76 15.70 -11.65
N ARG A 12 41.28 14.46 -11.48
CA ARG A 12 39.86 14.20 -11.19
C ARG A 12 39.44 14.90 -9.89
N PRO A 13 38.26 15.54 -9.82
CA PRO A 13 37.74 16.12 -8.60
C PRO A 13 37.51 15.03 -7.54
N LYS A 14 38.07 15.25 -6.34
CA LYS A 14 37.85 14.43 -5.16
C LYS A 14 36.38 14.57 -4.74
N LEU A 15 35.64 13.46 -4.75
CA LEU A 15 34.36 13.33 -4.06
C LEU A 15 34.56 13.67 -2.57
N PRO A 16 33.74 14.53 -1.97
CA PRO A 16 33.84 14.81 -0.55
C PRO A 16 33.55 13.54 0.25
N ALA A 17 34.43 13.28 1.24
CA ALA A 17 34.32 12.18 2.17
C ALA A 17 32.93 12.18 2.82
N GLY A 18 32.21 11.08 2.63
CA GLY A 18 30.89 10.87 3.21
C GLY A 18 30.95 11.00 4.73
N ASP A 19 30.06 11.85 5.22
CA ASP A 19 29.80 12.11 6.63
C ASP A 19 29.65 10.79 7.42
N LEU A 20 30.36 10.71 8.54
CA LEU A 20 30.42 9.55 9.42
C LEU A 20 29.01 9.25 9.95
N ARG A 21 28.40 8.18 9.43
CA ARG A 21 27.07 7.70 9.83
C ARG A 21 27.01 7.50 11.35
N LYS A 22 26.08 8.22 12.01
CA LYS A 22 25.65 7.89 13.37
C LYS A 22 25.17 6.43 13.41
N PRO A 23 25.50 5.65 14.46
CA PRO A 23 25.05 4.26 14.58
C PRO A 23 23.52 4.21 14.67
N GLN A 24 22.91 3.46 13.75
CA GLN A 24 21.46 3.23 13.74
C GLN A 24 21.16 2.09 14.71
N ARG A 25 20.50 2.41 15.82
CA ARG A 25 20.24 1.46 16.92
C ARG A 25 19.25 0.35 16.50
N PRO A 26 19.33 -0.85 17.14
CA PRO A 26 18.36 -1.93 16.94
C PRO A 26 16.91 -1.50 17.19
N VAL A 27 16.00 -1.98 16.34
CA VAL A 27 14.57 -1.65 16.39
C VAL A 27 13.76 -2.93 16.52
N VAL A 28 12.85 -3.00 17.51
CA VAL A 28 11.82 -4.04 17.57
C VAL A 28 10.74 -3.68 16.55
N VAL A 29 10.64 -4.47 15.49
CA VAL A 29 9.71 -4.25 14.37
C VAL A 29 8.33 -4.79 14.71
N GLN A 30 8.29 -5.97 15.33
CA GLN A 30 7.06 -6.64 15.75
C GLN A 30 7.33 -7.46 17.01
N ASP A 31 6.37 -7.50 17.94
CA ASP A 31 6.32 -8.44 19.07
C ASP A 31 4.86 -8.70 19.46
N SER A 32 4.10 -9.25 18.52
CA SER A 32 2.66 -9.48 18.63
C SER A 32 2.28 -10.44 19.76
N GLN A 33 3.21 -11.31 20.18
CA GLN A 33 3.00 -12.27 21.28
C GLN A 33 3.73 -11.89 22.57
N SER A 34 4.31 -10.68 22.64
CA SER A 34 4.95 -10.13 23.84
C SER A 34 6.07 -11.02 24.41
N TYR A 35 6.88 -11.61 23.53
CA TYR A 35 8.02 -12.45 23.93
C TYR A 35 9.17 -11.64 24.53
N LEU A 36 9.24 -10.33 24.24
CA LEU A 36 10.33 -9.47 24.71
C LEU A 36 9.96 -8.70 26.00
N PRO A 37 10.96 -8.44 26.89
CA PRO A 37 12.29 -9.05 26.90
C PRO A 37 12.23 -10.55 27.22
N LEU A 38 13.23 -11.29 26.74
CA LEU A 38 13.31 -12.75 26.85
C LEU A 38 13.34 -13.25 28.30
N SER A 39 13.71 -12.41 29.26
CA SER A 39 13.61 -12.71 30.69
C SER A 39 12.17 -12.99 31.17
N LYS A 40 11.14 -12.66 30.37
CA LYS A 40 9.74 -13.03 30.64
C LYS A 40 9.40 -14.46 30.25
N VAL A 41 10.14 -15.03 29.31
CA VAL A 41 9.85 -16.34 28.70
C VAL A 41 10.96 -17.36 28.95
N LEU A 42 12.05 -16.95 29.59
CA LEU A 42 13.18 -17.79 30.00
C LEU A 42 13.36 -17.72 31.52
N ASN A 43 13.46 -18.89 32.15
CA ASN A 43 13.83 -19.06 33.55
C ASN A 43 15.29 -19.51 33.68
N ASP A 44 15.81 -19.49 34.90
CA ASP A 44 17.12 -20.04 35.22
C ASP A 44 17.18 -21.54 34.88
N GLY A 45 18.06 -21.91 33.95
CA GLY A 45 18.20 -23.28 33.45
C GLY A 45 17.53 -23.55 32.09
N ASP A 46 16.67 -22.65 31.61
CA ASP A 46 16.07 -22.77 30.26
C ASP A 46 17.12 -22.64 29.17
N ILE A 47 16.98 -23.32 28.04
CA ILE A 47 17.95 -23.23 26.94
C ILE A 47 17.49 -22.17 25.94
N LEU A 48 18.34 -21.17 25.68
CA LEU A 48 18.17 -20.21 24.58
C LEU A 48 18.98 -20.67 23.37
N LEU A 49 18.30 -21.02 22.28
CA LEU A 49 18.96 -21.43 21.04
C LEU A 49 19.12 -20.22 20.11
N LEU A 50 20.37 -19.92 19.75
CA LEU A 50 20.72 -18.94 18.72
C LEU A 50 21.08 -19.66 17.42
N LEU A 51 20.24 -19.50 16.39
CA LEU A 51 20.46 -20.01 15.04
C LEU A 51 20.99 -18.89 14.14
N THR A 52 22.19 -19.06 13.59
CA THR A 52 22.88 -18.04 12.78
C THR A 52 23.27 -18.57 11.40
N PRO A 53 23.26 -17.73 10.35
CA PRO A 53 23.69 -18.17 9.03
C PRO A 53 25.21 -18.33 8.99
N GLY A 54 25.70 -19.44 8.44
CA GLY A 54 27.12 -19.60 8.14
C GLY A 54 27.52 -18.70 6.96
N VAL A 55 28.34 -17.69 7.24
CA VAL A 55 28.86 -16.75 6.24
C VAL A 55 30.27 -17.19 5.82
N PRO A 56 30.54 -17.38 4.52
CA PRO A 56 31.89 -17.67 4.05
C PRO A 56 32.85 -16.51 4.40
N PRO A 57 34.11 -16.80 4.78
CA PRO A 57 35.15 -15.79 4.94
C PRO A 57 35.22 -14.89 3.70
N GLN A 58 35.20 -13.56 3.89
CA GLN A 58 35.64 -12.66 2.82
C GLN A 58 37.16 -12.80 2.68
N ILE A 59 37.63 -13.25 1.52
CA ILE A 59 39.06 -13.30 1.20
C ILE A 59 39.52 -11.85 0.99
N SER A 60 40.12 -11.25 2.01
CA SER A 60 40.86 -10.00 1.88
C SER A 60 42.29 -10.28 1.39
N PRO A 61 42.85 -9.50 0.45
CA PRO A 61 44.22 -9.71 -0.07
C PRO A 61 45.35 -9.43 0.94
N ALA A 62 45.02 -9.08 2.19
CA ALA A 62 45.97 -8.77 3.23
C ALA A 62 45.81 -9.77 4.38
N ASN A 63 46.86 -10.58 4.59
CA ASN A 63 47.00 -11.56 5.66
C ASN A 63 46.41 -11.09 7.00
N SER A 64 45.34 -11.76 7.43
CA SER A 64 45.08 -12.01 8.85
C SER A 64 44.24 -13.27 9.02
N ALA A 65 44.55 -13.99 10.09
CA ALA A 65 44.09 -15.30 10.58
C ALA A 65 42.56 -15.60 10.46
N PRO A 66 42.14 -16.87 10.65
CA PRO A 66 40.84 -17.38 10.23
C PRO A 66 39.69 -16.51 10.76
N THR A 67 38.84 -16.09 9.83
CA THR A 67 37.64 -15.29 10.11
C THR A 67 36.78 -16.02 11.14
N SER A 68 36.72 -15.45 12.35
CA SER A 68 35.82 -15.88 13.41
C SER A 68 34.37 -15.86 12.92
N ASP A 69 33.49 -16.64 13.56
CA ASP A 69 32.05 -16.57 13.30
C ASP A 69 31.59 -15.10 13.47
N PRO A 70 31.05 -14.45 12.41
CA PRO A 70 30.66 -13.04 12.49
C PRO A 70 29.53 -12.78 13.50
N PHE A 71 28.82 -13.82 13.93
CA PHE A 71 27.77 -13.74 14.94
C PHE A 71 28.24 -14.14 16.34
N GLU A 72 29.52 -14.49 16.52
CA GLU A 72 30.11 -14.73 17.85
C GLU A 72 29.85 -13.56 18.84
N PRO A 73 29.91 -12.28 18.43
CA PRO A 73 29.57 -11.17 19.33
C PRO A 73 28.14 -11.23 19.87
N LEU A 74 27.17 -11.66 19.04
CA LEU A 74 25.77 -11.83 19.47
C LEU A 74 25.67 -12.94 20.51
N GLY A 75 26.27 -14.11 20.24
CA GLY A 75 26.28 -15.24 21.18
C GLY A 75 26.90 -14.87 22.53
N LYS A 76 28.07 -14.20 22.50
CA LYS A 76 28.74 -13.68 23.71
C LYS A 76 27.89 -12.66 24.46
N ALA A 77 27.22 -11.76 23.76
CA ALA A 77 26.38 -10.74 24.37
C ALA A 77 25.12 -11.35 25.02
N LEU A 78 24.47 -12.31 24.37
CA LEU A 78 23.34 -13.05 24.97
C LEU A 78 23.79 -13.85 26.20
N ALA A 79 24.99 -14.45 26.16
CA ALA A 79 25.53 -15.22 27.28
C ALA A 79 25.81 -14.36 28.54
N LYS A 80 25.96 -13.04 28.40
CA LYS A 80 26.04 -12.11 29.54
C LYS A 80 24.70 -11.97 30.27
N HIS A 81 23.59 -12.16 29.56
CA HIS A 81 22.23 -12.04 30.10
C HIS A 81 21.63 -13.39 30.51
N HIS A 82 22.02 -14.47 29.84
CA HIS A 82 21.51 -15.81 30.11
C HIS A 82 22.61 -16.87 29.96
N PRO A 83 22.93 -17.66 31.00
CA PRO A 83 24.09 -18.56 30.96
C PRO A 83 23.94 -19.76 30.01
N TRP A 84 22.71 -20.12 29.62
CA TRP A 84 22.41 -21.32 28.83
C TRP A 84 22.10 -21.01 27.35
N VAL A 85 22.99 -20.25 26.71
CA VAL A 85 22.91 -19.98 25.26
C VAL A 85 23.59 -21.09 24.46
N ARG A 86 22.86 -21.69 23.54
CA ARG A 86 23.40 -22.62 22.53
C ARG A 86 23.45 -21.91 21.19
N HIS A 87 24.64 -21.62 20.69
CA HIS A 87 24.84 -21.02 19.37
C HIS A 87 25.11 -22.12 18.34
N VAL A 88 24.23 -22.24 17.34
CA VAL A 88 24.31 -23.27 16.30
C VAL A 88 24.18 -22.63 14.92
N PRO A 89 25.20 -22.71 14.05
CA PRO A 89 25.11 -22.15 12.71
C PRO A 89 24.33 -23.08 11.76
N TYR A 90 23.51 -22.50 10.89
CA TYR A 90 22.89 -23.19 9.76
C TYR A 90 23.57 -22.78 8.45
N LEU A 91 23.81 -23.74 7.55
CA LEU A 91 24.50 -23.49 6.28
C LEU A 91 23.51 -23.37 5.12
N PRO A 92 23.73 -22.47 4.14
CA PRO A 92 22.85 -22.33 2.99
C PRO A 92 22.63 -23.63 2.19
N ARG A 93 23.62 -24.53 2.17
CA ARG A 93 23.55 -25.82 1.45
C ARG A 93 22.76 -26.90 2.20
N ASN A 94 22.85 -26.92 3.53
CA ASN A 94 22.27 -27.99 4.35
C ASN A 94 20.97 -27.56 5.06
N GLY A 95 20.67 -26.25 5.07
CA GLY A 95 19.48 -25.68 5.69
C GLY A 95 19.30 -26.09 7.16
N ILE A 96 18.04 -26.26 7.56
CA ILE A 96 17.64 -26.78 8.87
C ILE A 96 17.67 -28.31 8.81
N SER A 97 18.74 -28.91 9.34
CA SER A 97 18.94 -30.36 9.42
C SER A 97 18.33 -31.00 10.68
N GLY A 98 18.33 -32.34 10.75
CA GLY A 98 17.88 -33.08 11.94
C GLY A 98 18.62 -32.71 13.24
N THR A 99 19.89 -32.33 13.15
CA THR A 99 20.65 -31.82 14.31
C THR A 99 20.05 -30.52 14.84
N HIS A 100 19.66 -29.60 13.95
CA HIS A 100 18.99 -28.35 14.34
C HIS A 100 17.64 -28.63 15.00
N VAL A 101 16.88 -29.59 14.47
CA VAL A 101 15.60 -30.04 15.04
C VAL A 101 15.78 -30.51 16.48
N VAL A 102 16.83 -31.29 16.78
CA VAL A 102 17.15 -31.72 18.14
C VAL A 102 17.43 -30.52 19.04
N HIS A 103 18.23 -29.55 18.58
CA HIS A 103 18.49 -28.34 19.35
C HIS A 103 17.23 -27.49 19.58
N ILE A 104 16.36 -27.34 18.56
CA ILE A 104 15.09 -26.60 18.66
C ILE A 104 14.18 -27.25 19.70
N ARG A 105 14.05 -28.57 19.70
CA ARG A 105 13.22 -29.31 20.67
C ARG A 105 13.73 -29.23 22.10
N LEU A 106 15.03 -29.06 22.29
CA LEU A 106 15.65 -28.90 23.61
C LEU A 106 15.61 -27.44 24.11
N ALA A 107 15.36 -26.47 23.23
CA ALA A 107 15.40 -25.05 23.55
C ALA A 107 14.05 -24.54 24.03
N THR A 108 14.03 -23.71 25.07
CA THR A 108 12.80 -23.05 25.53
C THR A 108 12.43 -21.90 24.59
N THR A 109 13.41 -21.19 24.05
CA THR A 109 13.23 -20.09 23.08
C THR A 109 14.26 -20.18 21.96
N VAL A 110 13.86 -19.80 20.75
CA VAL A 110 14.72 -19.76 19.55
C VAL A 110 14.89 -18.32 19.05
N ILE A 111 16.13 -17.88 18.89
CA ILE A 111 16.48 -16.69 18.11
C ILE A 111 16.99 -17.16 16.76
N PHE A 112 16.42 -16.65 15.68
CA PHE A 112 16.82 -16.95 14.31
C PHE A 112 17.33 -15.69 13.62
N VAL A 113 18.59 -15.70 13.18
CA VAL A 113 19.22 -14.54 12.55
C VAL A 113 19.08 -14.61 11.04
N ILE A 114 18.70 -13.53 10.37
CA ILE A 114 18.67 -13.40 8.90
C ILE A 114 19.69 -12.35 8.49
N SER A 115 20.66 -12.73 7.66
CA SER A 115 21.78 -11.83 7.29
C SER A 115 21.64 -11.12 5.95
N GLY A 116 20.68 -11.50 5.12
CA GLY A 116 20.51 -10.94 3.77
C GLY A 116 19.53 -11.71 2.88
N PRO A 117 19.17 -11.13 1.71
CA PRO A 117 18.36 -11.81 0.69
C PRO A 117 19.08 -13.07 0.13
N PRO A 118 18.33 -14.01 -0.48
CA PRO A 118 18.92 -15.21 -1.08
C PRO A 118 19.93 -14.86 -2.18
N ARG A 119 21.09 -15.53 -2.16
CA ARG A 119 22.04 -15.50 -3.29
C ARG A 119 21.69 -16.59 -4.31
N HIS A 120 22.13 -16.42 -5.55
CA HIS A 120 21.83 -17.36 -6.64
C HIS A 120 22.16 -18.82 -6.25
N GLY A 121 21.18 -19.72 -6.37
CA GLY A 121 21.31 -21.13 -6.01
C GLY A 121 21.21 -21.46 -4.51
N GLN A 122 20.88 -20.47 -3.66
CA GLN A 122 20.63 -20.68 -2.23
C GLN A 122 19.15 -20.54 -1.90
N ARG A 123 18.66 -21.34 -0.94
CA ARG A 123 17.32 -21.18 -0.39
C ARG A 123 17.25 -19.90 0.45
N SER A 124 16.12 -19.19 0.38
CA SER A 124 15.89 -18.00 1.21
C SER A 124 16.01 -18.33 2.70
N GLN A 125 16.72 -17.46 3.45
CA GLN A 125 16.83 -17.58 4.90
C GLN A 125 15.46 -17.39 5.59
N VAL A 126 14.54 -16.64 4.96
CA VAL A 126 13.14 -16.52 5.41
C VAL A 126 12.45 -17.88 5.37
N ALA A 127 12.58 -18.61 4.25
CA ALA A 127 12.03 -19.96 4.13
C ALA A 127 12.66 -20.95 5.11
N LEU A 128 13.95 -20.78 5.46
CA LEU A 128 14.60 -21.58 6.51
C LEU A 128 14.06 -21.24 7.91
N ALA A 129 13.78 -19.97 8.17
CA ALA A 129 13.18 -19.52 9.42
C ALA A 129 11.74 -20.05 9.58
N GLU A 130 10.97 -20.17 8.49
CA GLU A 130 9.64 -20.80 8.48
C GLU A 130 9.70 -22.30 8.77
N ILE A 131 10.69 -23.01 8.23
CA ILE A 131 10.92 -24.42 8.57
C ILE A 131 11.28 -24.56 10.06
N ALA A 132 12.17 -23.70 10.56
CA ALA A 132 12.51 -23.69 11.98
C ALA A 132 11.26 -23.41 12.84
N ARG A 133 10.38 -22.49 12.42
CA ARG A 133 9.10 -22.18 13.06
C ARG A 133 8.18 -23.39 13.14
N ALA A 134 8.03 -24.11 12.03
CA ALA A 134 7.19 -25.31 11.96
C ALA A 134 7.69 -26.40 12.92
N VAL A 135 8.99 -26.46 13.18
CA VAL A 135 9.62 -27.40 14.12
C VAL A 135 9.60 -26.88 15.56
N SER A 136 9.52 -25.57 15.77
CA SER A 136 9.44 -24.93 17.09
C SER A 136 8.12 -25.18 17.82
N GLU A 137 7.09 -25.72 17.16
CA GLU A 137 5.77 -25.99 17.75
C GLU A 137 5.20 -24.75 18.45
N HIS A 138 5.08 -24.76 19.79
CA HIS A 138 4.61 -23.63 20.59
C HIS A 138 5.73 -22.75 21.17
N ARG A 139 7.00 -23.07 20.91
CA ARG A 139 8.15 -22.36 21.48
C ARG A 139 8.31 -21.00 20.82
N PRO A 140 8.57 -19.92 21.59
CA PRO A 140 8.84 -18.61 21.03
C PRO A 140 9.99 -18.64 20.01
N GLN A 141 9.74 -18.03 18.85
CA GLN A 141 10.74 -17.79 17.82
C GLN A 141 10.84 -16.29 17.55
N ILE A 142 12.04 -15.73 17.68
CA ILE A 142 12.35 -14.32 17.48
C ILE A 142 13.28 -14.20 16.28
N ILE A 143 12.91 -13.37 15.31
CA ILE A 143 13.76 -13.07 14.15
C ILE A 143 14.67 -11.88 14.47
N VAL A 144 15.96 -12.00 14.18
CA VAL A 144 16.91 -10.88 14.16
C VAL A 144 17.38 -10.66 12.72
N ALA A 145 16.85 -9.64 12.05
CA ALA A 145 17.20 -9.32 10.67
C ALA A 145 18.34 -8.28 10.63
N CYS A 146 19.45 -8.63 9.99
CA CYS A 146 20.67 -7.83 9.93
C CYS A 146 20.90 -7.17 8.55
N CYS A 147 19.82 -6.91 7.82
CA CYS A 147 19.81 -6.38 6.46
C CYS A 147 18.51 -5.60 6.22
N ASN A 148 18.39 -4.94 5.07
CA ASN A 148 17.18 -4.20 4.72
C ASN A 148 15.97 -5.15 4.67
N LEU A 149 14.92 -4.85 5.45
CA LEU A 149 13.72 -5.67 5.54
C LEU A 149 12.95 -5.72 4.22
N GLU A 150 13.02 -4.67 3.41
CA GLU A 150 12.36 -4.61 2.09
C GLU A 150 12.88 -5.70 1.14
N ASP A 151 14.15 -6.11 1.30
CA ASP A 151 14.79 -7.15 0.48
C ASP A 151 14.35 -8.57 0.86
N LEU A 152 13.65 -8.74 1.98
CA LEU A 152 13.25 -10.04 2.54
C LEU A 152 11.78 -10.41 2.28
N GLY A 153 10.98 -9.48 1.75
CA GLY A 153 9.52 -9.62 1.67
C GLY A 153 8.84 -9.45 3.04
N PRO A 154 7.51 -9.65 3.13
CA PRO A 154 6.74 -9.37 4.34
C PRO A 154 7.02 -10.39 5.45
N LEU A 155 7.98 -10.10 6.33
CA LEU A 155 8.30 -10.98 7.47
C LEU A 155 7.20 -10.96 8.54
N GLU A 156 6.51 -9.84 8.68
CA GLU A 156 5.51 -9.57 9.71
C GLU A 156 4.28 -10.48 9.61
N SER A 157 3.99 -11.01 8.41
CA SER A 157 2.92 -12.00 8.23
C SER A 157 3.31 -13.40 8.73
N SER A 158 4.60 -13.74 8.72
CA SER A 158 5.08 -15.09 9.05
C SER A 158 5.61 -15.20 10.48
N PHE A 159 6.14 -14.12 11.06
CA PHE A 159 6.84 -14.16 12.35
C PHE A 159 6.29 -13.17 13.37
N PRO A 160 5.90 -13.63 14.58
CA PRO A 160 5.24 -12.80 15.59
C PRO A 160 6.19 -11.86 16.33
N ALA A 161 7.51 -12.11 16.30
CA ALA A 161 8.52 -11.28 16.94
C ALA A 161 9.74 -11.07 16.01
N ILE A 162 10.04 -9.81 15.69
CA ILE A 162 11.09 -9.40 14.75
C ILE A 162 11.85 -8.21 15.33
N ILE A 163 13.18 -8.30 15.32
CA ILE A 163 14.11 -7.22 15.60
C ILE A 163 14.93 -6.96 14.34
N HIS A 164 15.04 -5.69 13.96
CA HIS A 164 15.88 -5.24 12.86
C HIS A 164 17.12 -4.53 13.39
N ILE A 165 18.28 -4.89 12.83
CA ILE A 165 19.55 -4.17 12.97
C ILE A 165 20.12 -3.86 11.57
N PRO A 166 20.79 -2.72 11.39
CA PRO A 166 21.22 -2.26 10.06
C PRO A 166 22.31 -3.14 9.44
N ASN A 167 23.09 -3.85 10.26
CA ASN A 167 24.14 -4.77 9.85
C ASN A 167 24.52 -5.68 11.03
N TYR A 168 25.36 -6.68 10.77
CA TYR A 168 25.88 -7.60 11.78
C TYR A 168 27.26 -7.18 12.33
N SER A 169 27.55 -5.88 12.43
CA SER A 169 28.76 -5.44 13.15
C SER A 169 28.67 -5.80 14.63
N PRO A 170 29.80 -6.00 15.34
CA PRO A 170 29.80 -6.38 16.74
C PRO A 170 28.96 -5.45 17.63
N ALA A 171 29.02 -4.13 17.39
CA ALA A 171 28.26 -3.15 18.16
C ALA A 171 26.73 -3.30 17.99
N GLU A 172 26.27 -3.57 16.77
CA GLU A 172 24.84 -3.76 16.48
C GLU A 172 24.33 -5.10 17.02
N LEU A 173 25.16 -6.15 16.96
CA LEU A 173 24.85 -7.46 17.54
C LEU A 173 24.78 -7.41 19.07
N GLU A 174 25.71 -6.72 19.73
CA GLU A 174 25.67 -6.48 21.18
C GLU A 174 24.44 -5.66 21.58
N ALA A 175 24.12 -4.62 20.80
CA ALA A 175 22.92 -3.83 21.03
C ALA A 175 21.64 -4.66 20.84
N ALA A 176 21.59 -5.57 19.87
CA ALA A 176 20.46 -6.48 19.67
C ALA A 176 20.26 -7.41 20.87
N ALA A 177 21.34 -7.98 21.43
CA ALA A 177 21.27 -8.80 22.63
C ALA A 177 20.73 -8.01 23.84
N ASN A 178 21.13 -6.75 23.98
CA ASN A 178 20.61 -5.86 25.02
C ASN A 178 19.12 -5.56 24.83
N VAL A 179 18.63 -5.40 23.60
CA VAL A 179 17.20 -5.24 23.32
C VAL A 179 16.43 -6.53 23.64
N LEU A 180 16.97 -7.69 23.26
CA LEU A 180 16.37 -9.00 23.53
C LEU A 180 16.15 -9.26 25.03
N PHE A 181 17.09 -8.85 25.89
CA PHE A 181 17.00 -9.05 27.35
C PHE A 181 16.58 -7.80 28.14
N GLY A 182 16.20 -6.72 27.45
CA GLY A 182 15.76 -5.48 28.10
C GLY A 182 16.88 -4.65 28.73
N GLY A 183 18.15 -5.01 28.55
CA GLY A 183 19.35 -4.26 28.96
C GLY A 183 19.67 -3.02 28.09
N GLY A 184 18.81 -2.69 27.14
CA GLY A 184 18.89 -1.47 26.32
C GLY A 184 17.49 -0.99 26.01
N GLN A 185 16.75 -0.49 27.00
CA GLN A 185 15.39 -0.05 26.77
C GLN A 185 15.28 1.43 26.39
N ILE A 186 14.93 1.66 25.12
CA ILE A 186 13.64 2.30 24.84
C ILE A 186 12.85 1.39 23.87
N PRO A 187 11.94 0.54 24.35
CA PRO A 187 10.73 0.22 23.63
C PRO A 187 9.79 1.42 23.77
N LEU A 188 9.40 1.99 22.62
CA LEU A 188 8.48 3.14 22.46
C LEU A 188 7.07 2.91 23.05
N VAL A 189 6.81 1.76 23.68
CA VAL A 189 5.47 1.33 24.10
C VAL A 189 5.41 0.95 25.59
N ALA A 190 6.51 0.56 26.25
CA ALA A 190 6.46 0.06 27.63
C ALA A 190 6.62 1.15 28.71
N ALA A 191 7.36 2.24 28.42
CA ALA A 191 7.50 3.36 29.35
C ALA A 191 6.20 4.20 29.52
N ALA A 192 5.27 4.09 28.57
CA ALA A 192 3.95 4.72 28.66
C ALA A 192 2.99 4.00 29.62
N VAL A 193 3.23 2.71 29.88
CA VAL A 193 2.32 1.88 30.69
C VAL A 193 2.77 1.83 32.16
N ALA A 194 4.07 1.81 32.45
CA ALA A 194 4.56 1.84 33.85
C ALA A 194 4.47 3.22 34.51
N ALA A 195 4.60 4.32 33.74
CA ALA A 195 4.38 5.67 34.26
C ALA A 195 2.92 5.94 34.64
N ALA A 196 1.96 5.18 34.08
CA ALA A 196 0.55 5.28 34.43
C ALA A 196 0.21 4.67 35.81
N ALA A 197 1.06 3.77 36.36
CA ALA A 197 0.77 3.08 37.61
C ALA A 197 1.43 3.71 38.85
N ALA A 198 2.64 4.28 38.73
CA ALA A 198 3.31 4.93 39.88
C ALA A 198 3.04 6.44 39.98
N ALA A 199 2.51 7.08 38.94
CA ALA A 199 2.03 8.47 38.98
C ALA A 199 0.67 8.64 39.72
N ALA A 200 0.27 7.62 40.51
CA ALA A 200 -0.71 7.78 41.57
C ALA A 200 -0.08 8.32 42.88
N ALA A 201 1.24 8.52 42.98
CA ALA A 201 1.88 9.10 44.16
C ALA A 201 3.24 9.84 43.93
N ALA A 202 3.33 10.74 42.91
CA ALA A 202 4.31 11.85 42.72
C ALA A 202 5.85 11.57 42.63
N PRO A 203 6.72 12.47 42.10
CA PRO A 203 6.72 13.16 40.78
C PRO A 203 8.04 12.99 39.93
N VAL A 204 7.92 13.18 38.59
CA VAL A 204 8.93 13.49 37.50
C VAL A 204 9.98 12.40 37.13
N VAL A 205 10.21 11.94 35.88
CA VAL A 205 10.24 12.54 34.52
C VAL A 205 9.70 11.55 33.45
N GLN A 206 8.77 11.99 32.60
CA GLN A 206 8.00 11.20 31.61
C GLN A 206 8.59 11.28 30.18
N PRO A 207 8.45 10.24 29.32
CA PRO A 207 8.54 10.42 27.88
C PRO A 207 7.33 11.24 27.41
N VAL A 208 7.55 12.29 26.61
CA VAL A 208 6.50 13.23 26.18
C VAL A 208 5.50 12.54 25.25
N VAL A 209 4.53 11.86 25.84
CA VAL A 209 3.26 11.56 25.21
C VAL A 209 2.53 12.89 25.12
N PHE A 210 2.58 13.54 23.96
CA PHE A 210 1.68 14.65 23.71
C PHE A 210 0.27 14.07 23.77
N ALA A 211 -0.51 14.47 24.79
CA ALA A 211 -1.94 14.23 24.79
C ALA A 211 -2.49 14.60 23.40
N PRO A 212 -3.39 13.80 22.80
CA PRO A 212 -4.02 14.17 21.55
C PRO A 212 -4.59 15.58 21.68
N LYS A 213 -3.90 16.56 21.10
CA LYS A 213 -4.32 17.95 21.16
C LYS A 213 -5.19 18.24 19.95
N SER A 214 -6.06 19.23 20.08
CA SER A 214 -6.72 19.80 18.92
C SER A 214 -5.67 20.53 18.07
N TRP A 215 -5.69 20.30 16.77
CA TRP A 215 -4.82 21.00 15.82
C TRP A 215 -5.64 22.00 15.01
N ALA A 216 -5.05 23.17 14.76
CA ALA A 216 -5.63 24.15 13.87
C ALA A 216 -5.63 23.61 12.44
N VAL A 217 -6.82 23.45 11.88
CA VAL A 217 -7.01 23.04 10.48
C VAL A 217 -7.15 24.29 9.63
N GLN A 218 -6.41 24.34 8.52
CA GLN A 218 -6.42 25.45 7.57
C GLN A 218 -6.91 24.94 6.20
N VAL A 219 -7.52 25.82 5.42
CA VAL A 219 -7.82 25.54 4.01
C VAL A 219 -6.51 25.47 3.24
N TRP A 220 -6.36 24.43 2.45
CA TRP A 220 -5.23 24.24 1.55
C TRP A 220 -5.24 25.27 0.43
N ASP A 221 -4.09 25.87 0.18
CA ASP A 221 -3.86 26.82 -0.90
C ASP A 221 -2.95 26.19 -1.96
N ALA A 222 -3.44 26.13 -3.18
CA ALA A 222 -2.74 25.43 -4.24
C ALA A 222 -1.42 26.10 -4.68
N HIS A 223 -1.25 27.41 -4.49
CA HIS A 223 -0.03 28.12 -4.84
C HIS A 223 1.06 27.93 -3.80
N ARG A 224 0.67 27.81 -2.53
CA ARG A 224 1.58 27.69 -1.40
C ARG A 224 1.87 26.25 -0.99
N ASP A 225 0.87 25.38 -1.00
CA ASP A 225 0.89 24.14 -0.22
C ASP A 225 1.22 22.89 -1.06
N VAL A 226 1.11 22.96 -2.39
CA VAL A 226 1.40 21.82 -3.30
C VAL A 226 2.75 21.15 -3.01
N PRO A 227 3.89 21.86 -2.88
CA PRO A 227 5.18 21.19 -2.68
C PRO A 227 5.21 20.35 -1.40
N ALA A 228 4.78 20.93 -0.27
CA ALA A 228 4.82 20.26 1.03
C ALA A 228 3.80 19.12 1.14
N VAL A 229 2.64 19.27 0.50
CA VAL A 229 1.62 18.21 0.46
C VAL A 229 2.04 17.07 -0.48
N HIS A 230 2.71 17.38 -1.59
CA HIS A 230 3.27 16.37 -2.49
C HIS A 230 4.39 15.56 -1.82
N GLU A 231 5.29 16.21 -1.09
CA GLU A 231 6.30 15.53 -0.25
C GLU A 231 5.63 14.62 0.80
N LEU A 232 4.61 15.13 1.50
CA LEU A 232 3.87 14.35 2.47
C LEU A 232 3.18 13.14 1.82
N TRP A 233 2.63 13.30 0.62
CA TRP A 233 2.03 12.21 -0.16
C TRP A 233 3.05 11.11 -0.44
N GLN A 234 4.23 11.46 -0.95
CA GLN A 234 5.31 10.51 -1.23
C GLN A 234 5.79 9.77 0.03
N GLN A 235 5.80 10.43 1.19
CA GLN A 235 6.15 9.79 2.46
C GLN A 235 5.08 8.86 3.02
N CYS A 236 3.82 9.03 2.63
CA CYS A 236 2.70 8.27 3.19
C CYS A 236 2.27 7.08 2.33
N PHE A 237 2.60 7.09 1.04
CA PHE A 237 2.13 6.09 0.08
C PHE A 237 3.28 5.33 -0.60
N PRO A 238 3.05 4.04 -0.93
CA PRO A 238 4.01 3.25 -1.68
C PRO A 238 4.18 3.82 -3.09
N GLU A 239 5.27 3.42 -3.76
CA GLU A 239 5.62 3.89 -5.11
C GLU A 239 4.49 3.75 -6.13
N SER A 240 3.67 2.69 -6.04
CA SER A 240 2.53 2.45 -6.93
C SER A 240 1.46 3.54 -6.89
N PHE A 241 1.36 4.29 -5.79
CA PHE A 241 0.42 5.41 -5.63
C PHE A 241 1.12 6.77 -5.66
N GLN A 242 2.39 6.84 -6.05
CA GLN A 242 3.07 8.11 -6.21
C GLN A 242 2.70 8.77 -7.53
N LEU A 243 2.44 10.08 -7.46
CA LEU A 243 2.15 10.91 -8.63
C LEU A 243 3.29 11.88 -8.86
N GLY A 244 3.58 12.19 -10.12
CA GLY A 244 4.41 13.34 -10.46
C GLY A 244 3.75 14.63 -9.94
N ARG A 245 4.56 15.66 -9.63
CA ARG A 245 4.06 16.90 -9.01
C ARG A 245 2.98 17.60 -9.84
N PHE A 246 3.11 17.61 -11.17
CA PHE A 246 2.12 18.25 -12.05
C PHE A 246 0.78 17.49 -12.09
N PRO A 247 0.72 16.18 -12.42
CA PRO A 247 -0.52 15.40 -12.32
C PRO A 247 -1.17 15.49 -10.94
N PHE A 248 -0.36 15.42 -9.87
CA PHE A 248 -0.83 15.57 -8.49
C PHE A 248 -1.54 16.91 -8.27
N GLN A 249 -0.92 18.01 -8.69
CA GLN A 249 -1.49 19.34 -8.58
C GLN A 249 -2.79 19.49 -9.38
N SER A 250 -2.84 18.97 -10.61
CA SER A 250 -4.03 19.03 -11.48
C SER A 250 -5.22 18.25 -10.92
N LEU A 251 -4.97 17.12 -10.27
CA LEU A 251 -6.03 16.34 -9.60
C LEU A 251 -6.62 17.09 -8.40
N LEU A 252 -5.77 17.76 -7.60
CA LEU A 252 -6.24 18.51 -6.43
C LEU A 252 -6.92 19.85 -6.79
N ARG A 253 -6.55 20.47 -7.90
CA ARG A 253 -7.14 21.75 -8.34
C ARG A 253 -8.41 21.52 -9.15
N ARG A 254 -9.55 21.38 -8.48
CA ARG A 254 -10.89 21.27 -9.11
C ARG A 254 -11.80 22.38 -8.61
N ASP A 255 -11.89 23.46 -9.38
CA ASP A 255 -12.69 24.63 -9.03
C ASP A 255 -14.16 24.25 -8.82
N GLY A 256 -14.76 24.73 -7.73
CA GLY A 256 -16.16 24.46 -7.37
C GLY A 256 -16.44 23.08 -6.76
N TYR A 257 -15.53 22.11 -6.91
CA TYR A 257 -15.74 20.73 -6.47
C TYR A 257 -14.75 20.27 -5.38
N ALA A 258 -13.56 20.88 -5.29
CA ALA A 258 -12.53 20.53 -4.33
C ALA A 258 -12.44 21.55 -3.18
N MET A 259 -12.36 21.05 -1.95
CA MET A 259 -11.99 21.85 -0.78
C MET A 259 -11.08 21.03 0.13
N HIS A 260 -9.80 21.35 0.15
CA HIS A 260 -8.81 20.53 0.87
C HIS A 260 -8.34 21.20 2.15
N TYR A 261 -7.83 20.39 3.07
CA TYR A 261 -7.46 20.86 4.41
C TYR A 261 -6.06 20.40 4.78
N ILE A 262 -5.31 21.25 5.48
CA ILE A 262 -4.00 20.94 6.03
C ILE A 262 -3.93 21.23 7.52
N VAL A 263 -2.99 20.58 8.19
CA VAL A 263 -2.51 20.93 9.54
C VAL A 263 -1.02 21.23 9.45
N ARG A 264 -0.60 22.29 10.14
CA ARG A 264 0.80 22.73 10.23
C ARG A 264 1.32 22.63 11.65
N GLU A 265 2.63 22.46 11.80
CA GLU A 265 3.26 22.62 13.12
C GLU A 265 3.17 24.10 13.53
N PRO A 266 2.65 24.42 14.73
CA PRO A 266 2.56 25.79 15.20
C PRO A 266 3.90 26.52 15.13
N GLY A 267 3.88 27.73 14.57
CA GLY A 267 5.09 28.56 14.43
C GLY A 267 6.03 28.16 13.29
N THR A 268 5.69 27.12 12.50
CA THR A 268 6.49 26.73 11.33
C THR A 268 5.64 26.66 10.06
N SER A 269 6.32 26.53 8.91
CA SER A 269 5.68 26.25 7.61
C SER A 269 5.66 24.76 7.29
N GLU A 270 5.89 23.88 8.26
CA GLU A 270 5.86 22.43 8.04
C GLU A 270 4.41 21.93 7.98
N VAL A 271 4.07 21.21 6.92
CA VAL A 271 2.78 20.50 6.82
C VAL A 271 2.91 19.15 7.52
N LEU A 272 2.02 18.89 8.49
CA LEU A 272 1.97 17.66 9.27
C LEU A 272 0.88 16.70 8.82
N GLY A 273 -0.16 17.22 8.19
CA GLY A 273 -1.27 16.41 7.72
C GLY A 273 -2.04 17.11 6.61
N PHE A 274 -2.69 16.30 5.78
CA PHE A 274 -3.47 16.73 4.63
C PHE A 274 -4.73 15.88 4.50
N CYS A 275 -5.83 16.50 4.12
CA CYS A 275 -7.08 15.83 3.79
C CYS A 275 -7.62 16.38 2.46
N ALA A 276 -7.66 15.51 1.45
CA ALA A 276 -8.28 15.79 0.17
C ALA A 276 -9.78 15.49 0.25
N THR A 277 -10.60 16.43 -0.20
CA THR A 277 -12.06 16.25 -0.27
C THR A 277 -12.62 16.81 -1.57
N TYR A 278 -13.67 16.15 -2.06
CA TYR A 278 -14.40 16.55 -3.26
C TYR A 278 -15.91 16.48 -3.01
N THR A 279 -16.66 17.23 -3.80
CA THR A 279 -18.10 17.04 -3.99
C THR A 279 -18.36 16.77 -5.46
N THR A 280 -19.24 15.83 -5.78
CA THR A 280 -19.63 15.50 -7.16
C THR A 280 -21.13 15.29 -7.24
N TYR A 281 -21.74 15.50 -8.40
CA TYR A 281 -23.15 15.19 -8.57
C TYR A 281 -23.40 13.69 -8.51
N ALA A 282 -24.50 13.32 -7.85
CA ALA A 282 -24.92 11.93 -7.72
C ALA A 282 -25.59 11.42 -9.01
N ASP A 283 -26.25 12.31 -9.73
CA ASP A 283 -27.05 12.05 -10.91
C ASP A 283 -27.11 13.29 -11.82
N SER A 284 -27.78 13.17 -12.98
CA SER A 284 -27.94 14.23 -13.97
C SER A 284 -28.78 15.42 -13.48
N GLY A 285 -29.47 15.30 -12.34
CA GLY A 285 -30.36 16.33 -11.81
C GLY A 285 -29.64 17.54 -11.22
N GLY A 286 -28.35 17.43 -10.91
CA GLY A 286 -27.52 18.57 -10.48
C GLY A 286 -27.84 19.14 -9.09
N GLU A 287 -28.69 18.50 -8.30
CA GLU A 287 -29.04 18.95 -6.95
C GLU A 287 -28.44 18.06 -5.85
N ARG A 288 -28.28 16.77 -6.14
CA ARG A 288 -27.79 15.77 -5.18
C ARG A 288 -26.29 15.63 -5.31
N LEU A 289 -25.59 15.76 -4.18
CA LEU A 289 -24.14 15.71 -4.10
C LEU A 289 -23.68 14.49 -3.29
N ILE A 290 -22.59 13.91 -3.77
CA ILE A 290 -21.77 12.96 -3.04
C ILE A 290 -20.56 13.71 -2.50
N ALA A 291 -20.33 13.62 -1.20
CA ALA A 291 -19.19 14.21 -0.55
C ALA A 291 -18.13 13.13 -0.25
N SER A 292 -16.95 13.32 -0.80
CA SER A 292 -15.85 12.37 -0.77
C SER A 292 -14.74 12.87 0.14
N MET A 293 -14.34 12.05 1.13
CA MET A 293 -13.05 12.17 1.79
C MET A 293 -12.05 11.29 1.02
N ALA A 294 -11.45 11.87 -0.02
CA ALA A 294 -10.64 11.16 -1.00
C ALA A 294 -9.36 10.56 -0.40
N ALA A 295 -8.68 11.31 0.47
CA ALA A 295 -7.50 10.87 1.18
C ALA A 295 -7.34 11.63 2.50
N ILE A 296 -6.78 10.98 3.52
CA ILE A 296 -6.35 11.61 4.76
C ILE A 296 -5.00 11.08 5.20
N LEU A 297 -4.04 11.99 5.35
CA LEU A 297 -2.62 11.68 5.56
C LEU A 297 -2.10 12.43 6.78
N VAL A 298 -1.22 11.77 7.52
CA VAL A 298 -0.49 12.37 8.63
C VAL A 298 0.97 11.94 8.51
N ARG A 299 1.86 12.92 8.59
CA ARG A 299 3.31 12.72 8.55
C ARG A 299 3.69 11.60 9.52
N PRO A 300 4.45 10.58 9.10
CA PRO A 300 4.71 9.40 9.92
C PRO A 300 5.19 9.72 11.34
N SER A 301 6.09 10.70 11.47
CA SER A 301 6.63 11.18 12.76
C SER A 301 5.63 11.91 13.67
N HIS A 302 4.45 12.26 13.17
CA HIS A 302 3.42 13.03 13.87
C HIS A 302 2.07 12.28 14.00
N ARG A 303 2.06 10.98 13.71
CA ARG A 303 0.90 10.11 13.92
C ARG A 303 0.58 9.97 15.42
N LEU A 304 -0.66 9.58 15.72
CA LEU A 304 -1.19 9.42 17.10
C LEU A 304 -1.22 10.70 17.96
N ARG A 305 -0.98 11.89 17.38
CA ARG A 305 -1.01 13.18 18.09
C ARG A 305 -2.31 13.97 17.93
N GLY A 306 -3.34 13.41 17.31
CA GLY A 306 -4.63 14.08 17.06
C GLY A 306 -4.73 14.86 15.74
N VAL A 307 -3.66 14.91 14.93
CA VAL A 307 -3.65 15.59 13.61
C VAL A 307 -4.74 15.03 12.69
N GLY A 308 -4.72 13.71 12.45
CA GLY A 308 -5.72 13.04 11.61
C GLY A 308 -7.14 13.16 12.13
N LEU A 309 -7.33 13.15 13.46
CA LEU A 309 -8.66 13.37 14.05
C LEU A 309 -9.16 14.80 13.80
N SER A 310 -8.28 15.80 13.92
CA SER A 310 -8.62 17.21 13.69
C SER A 310 -9.00 17.45 12.23
N LEU A 311 -8.19 16.92 11.29
CA LEU A 311 -8.48 16.96 9.84
C LEU A 311 -9.81 16.29 9.52
N HIS A 312 -9.99 15.04 9.95
CA HIS A 312 -11.19 14.27 9.68
C HIS A 312 -12.45 14.96 10.20
N ASN A 313 -12.44 15.39 11.46
CA ASN A 313 -13.61 16.03 12.06
C ASN A 313 -13.92 17.38 11.40
N HIS A 314 -12.89 18.14 11.01
CA HIS A 314 -13.09 19.38 10.27
C HIS A 314 -13.70 19.10 8.90
N ALA A 315 -13.05 18.26 8.09
CA ALA A 315 -13.48 17.92 6.74
C ALA A 315 -14.91 17.36 6.73
N LEU A 316 -15.21 16.38 7.58
CA LEU A 316 -16.53 15.76 7.65
C LEU A 316 -17.63 16.76 8.00
N ARG A 317 -17.36 17.70 8.92
CA ARG A 317 -18.32 18.77 9.26
C ARG A 317 -18.55 19.74 8.10
N GLN A 318 -17.53 20.08 7.33
CA GLN A 318 -17.67 20.98 6.18
C GLN A 318 -18.43 20.32 5.04
N LEU A 319 -18.11 19.06 4.75
CA LEU A 319 -18.82 18.24 3.78
C LEU A 319 -20.31 18.10 4.14
N ALA A 320 -20.62 17.76 5.39
CA ALA A 320 -22.00 17.62 5.85
C ALA A 320 -22.80 18.95 5.84
N LYS A 321 -22.12 20.10 5.87
CA LYS A 321 -22.77 21.43 5.74
C LYS A 321 -23.04 21.84 4.30
N THR A 322 -22.45 21.15 3.33
CA THR A 322 -22.59 21.51 1.92
C THR A 322 -24.01 21.14 1.46
N ARG A 323 -24.74 22.13 0.96
CA ARG A 323 -26.14 21.95 0.51
C ARG A 323 -26.20 20.91 -0.60
N GLY A 324 -27.16 19.99 -0.50
CA GLY A 324 -27.38 18.94 -1.50
C GLY A 324 -26.59 17.66 -1.23
N VAL A 325 -25.66 17.65 -0.27
CA VAL A 325 -24.95 16.41 0.11
C VAL A 325 -25.92 15.40 0.69
N CYS A 326 -26.10 14.29 -0.04
CA CYS A 326 -26.94 13.17 0.37
C CYS A 326 -26.13 11.93 0.76
N ARG A 327 -24.81 11.93 0.52
CA ARG A 327 -23.92 10.80 0.85
C ARG A 327 -22.53 11.29 1.24
N LEU A 328 -21.95 10.62 2.24
CA LEU A 328 -20.55 10.76 2.65
C LEU A 328 -19.82 9.45 2.35
N GLN A 329 -18.62 9.53 1.77
CA GLN A 329 -17.81 8.35 1.46
C GLN A 329 -16.32 8.52 1.79
N LEU A 330 -15.65 7.39 2.04
CA LEU A 330 -14.20 7.29 2.00
C LEU A 330 -13.75 6.96 0.57
N GLY A 331 -12.66 7.58 0.12
CA GLY A 331 -12.31 7.58 -1.30
C GLY A 331 -13.16 8.58 -2.08
N SER A 332 -13.00 8.60 -3.39
CA SER A 332 -13.57 9.62 -4.29
C SER A 332 -14.19 9.01 -5.54
N THR A 333 -15.31 9.57 -5.97
CA THR A 333 -15.94 9.24 -7.26
C THR A 333 -15.03 9.63 -8.41
N PHE A 334 -14.84 10.93 -8.63
CA PHE A 334 -13.93 11.56 -9.59
C PHE A 334 -13.53 12.98 -9.11
N PRO A 335 -12.27 13.42 -9.27
CA PRO A 335 -11.12 12.60 -9.66
C PRO A 335 -10.90 11.46 -8.66
N ARG A 336 -10.56 10.27 -9.17
CA ARG A 336 -10.49 9.05 -8.36
C ARG A 336 -9.05 8.80 -7.93
N LEU A 337 -8.70 9.33 -6.76
CA LEU A 337 -7.42 9.00 -6.11
C LEU A 337 -7.49 7.56 -5.58
N PHE A 338 -8.49 7.27 -4.77
CA PHE A 338 -8.78 5.93 -4.30
C PHE A 338 -10.27 5.67 -4.45
N TYR A 339 -10.65 4.47 -4.86
CA TYR A 339 -12.07 4.11 -4.93
C TYR A 339 -12.69 4.07 -3.52
N GLY A 340 -11.96 3.52 -2.56
CA GLY A 340 -12.36 3.40 -1.15
C GLY A 340 -11.15 3.33 -0.22
N LEU A 341 -11.34 2.73 0.95
CA LEU A 341 -10.24 2.50 1.89
C LEU A 341 -9.34 1.37 1.38
N PRO A 342 -8.02 1.57 1.15
CA PRO A 342 -7.14 0.48 0.71
C PRO A 342 -7.20 -0.72 1.67
N ALA A 343 -7.21 -1.94 1.12
CA ALA A 343 -7.48 -3.17 1.89
C ALA A 343 -6.45 -3.43 3.00
N GLU A 344 -5.22 -2.95 2.81
CA GLU A 344 -4.10 -3.08 3.74
C GLU A 344 -4.22 -2.12 4.93
N VAL A 345 -5.09 -1.10 4.86
CA VAL A 345 -5.28 -0.13 5.93
C VAL A 345 -6.20 -0.70 7.02
N PRO A 346 -5.79 -0.68 8.31
CA PRO A 346 -6.62 -1.13 9.41
C PRO A 346 -7.91 -0.29 9.54
N VAL A 347 -9.05 -0.96 9.65
CA VAL A 347 -10.37 -0.31 9.61
C VAL A 347 -10.75 0.35 10.95
N GLY A 348 -10.18 -0.11 12.06
CA GLY A 348 -10.60 0.28 13.41
C GLY A 348 -10.55 1.79 13.70
N TRP A 349 -9.67 2.54 13.03
CA TRP A 349 -9.65 4.00 13.17
C TRP A 349 -10.90 4.66 12.57
N PHE A 350 -11.36 4.21 11.40
CA PHE A 350 -12.57 4.72 10.76
C PHE A 350 -13.83 4.17 11.44
N GLN A 351 -13.82 2.90 11.85
CA GLN A 351 -14.92 2.28 12.57
C GLN A 351 -15.27 3.02 13.87
N ARG A 352 -14.27 3.43 14.66
CA ARG A 352 -14.48 4.25 15.89
C ARG A 352 -14.99 5.68 15.62
N ARG A 353 -15.20 6.04 14.36
CA ARG A 353 -15.71 7.35 13.90
C ARG A 353 -16.99 7.18 13.09
N ASP A 354 -17.71 6.09 13.34
CA ASP A 354 -19.03 5.78 12.78
C ASP A 354 -19.05 5.61 11.26
N TRP A 355 -17.90 5.31 10.65
CA TRP A 355 -17.89 4.78 9.29
C TRP A 355 -18.40 3.35 9.33
N PRO A 356 -19.36 2.97 8.45
CA PRO A 356 -19.89 1.63 8.38
C PRO A 356 -18.83 0.71 7.79
N ILE A 357 -17.90 0.21 8.61
CA ILE A 357 -16.89 -0.74 8.17
C ILE A 357 -16.48 -1.62 9.35
N SER A 358 -16.22 -2.89 9.07
CA SER A 358 -15.72 -3.84 10.05
C SER A 358 -14.62 -4.71 9.43
N ASP A 359 -13.88 -5.43 10.28
CA ASP A 359 -12.89 -6.41 9.82
C ASP A 359 -13.55 -7.63 9.15
N VAL A 360 -14.86 -7.83 9.37
CA VAL A 360 -15.64 -8.89 8.74
C VAL A 360 -16.20 -8.39 7.41
N GLN A 361 -16.08 -9.22 6.37
CA GLN A 361 -16.62 -8.93 5.06
C GLN A 361 -18.15 -8.82 5.13
N SER A 362 -18.67 -7.66 4.73
CA SER A 362 -20.09 -7.39 4.66
C SER A 362 -20.58 -7.38 3.22
N SER A 363 -21.77 -7.90 2.98
CA SER A 363 -22.50 -7.79 1.72
C SER A 363 -23.36 -6.54 1.63
N VAL A 364 -23.50 -5.78 2.73
CA VAL A 364 -24.28 -4.54 2.75
C VAL A 364 -23.53 -3.47 1.93
N PRO A 365 -24.18 -2.81 0.95
CA PRO A 365 -23.55 -1.75 0.16
C PRO A 365 -22.94 -0.66 1.05
N GLY A 366 -21.76 -0.18 0.68
CA GLY A 366 -21.07 0.86 1.44
C GLY A 366 -20.50 0.42 2.79
N SER A 367 -20.52 -0.87 3.12
CA SER A 367 -20.07 -1.37 4.42
C SER A 367 -18.76 -2.17 4.41
N GLY A 368 -17.93 -1.93 3.41
CA GLY A 368 -16.62 -2.57 3.24
C GLY A 368 -16.58 -3.68 2.19
N GLN A 369 -17.49 -3.67 1.20
CA GLN A 369 -17.41 -4.58 0.07
C GLN A 369 -16.07 -4.41 -0.67
N GLU A 370 -15.38 -5.52 -0.98
CA GLU A 370 -14.12 -5.45 -1.74
C GLU A 370 -14.37 -4.97 -3.17
N VAL A 371 -13.52 -4.05 -3.60
CA VAL A 371 -13.45 -3.50 -4.96
C VAL A 371 -12.00 -3.53 -5.42
N CYS A 372 -11.76 -4.00 -6.63
CA CYS A 372 -10.42 -4.17 -7.18
C CYS A 372 -10.21 -3.30 -8.42
N ASP A 373 -9.02 -2.74 -8.51
CA ASP A 373 -8.46 -2.28 -9.77
C ASP A 373 -7.62 -3.42 -10.35
N TRP A 374 -7.72 -3.63 -11.66
CA TRP A 374 -7.04 -4.72 -12.36
C TRP A 374 -6.13 -4.21 -13.46
N PHE A 375 -5.11 -5.01 -13.72
CA PHE A 375 -4.10 -4.79 -14.74
C PHE A 375 -4.04 -6.00 -15.68
N LEU A 376 -3.93 -5.75 -16.98
CA LEU A 376 -3.81 -6.78 -18.01
C LEU A 376 -2.73 -6.38 -19.01
N ARG A 377 -1.81 -7.28 -19.35
CA ARG A 377 -1.06 -7.16 -20.61
C ARG A 377 -1.96 -7.68 -21.72
N LEU A 378 -2.15 -6.91 -22.79
CA LEU A 378 -3.10 -7.28 -23.83
C LEU A 378 -2.77 -8.62 -24.51
N GLU A 379 -1.50 -9.02 -24.50
CA GLU A 379 -1.04 -10.32 -25.00
C GLU A 379 -1.50 -11.52 -24.14
N ASP A 380 -1.79 -11.30 -22.86
CA ASP A 380 -2.29 -12.34 -21.96
C ASP A 380 -3.81 -12.57 -22.13
N TRP A 381 -4.51 -11.68 -22.86
CA TRP A 381 -5.94 -11.82 -23.09
C TRP A 381 -6.23 -13.09 -23.89
N PRO A 382 -7.05 -14.01 -23.38
CA PRO A 382 -7.40 -15.21 -24.12
C PRO A 382 -8.27 -14.79 -25.31
N ALA A 383 -7.68 -14.74 -26.51
CA ALA A 383 -8.37 -14.44 -27.75
C ALA A 383 -9.71 -15.20 -27.81
N THR A 384 -10.81 -14.47 -27.89
CA THR A 384 -12.13 -14.95 -27.42
C THR A 384 -12.74 -16.15 -28.17
N GLY A 385 -13.51 -16.97 -27.44
CA GLY A 385 -14.33 -18.11 -27.92
C GLY A 385 -15.67 -17.75 -28.59
N TYR A 386 -16.72 -18.58 -28.49
CA TYR A 386 -17.98 -18.52 -29.26
C TYR A 386 -18.85 -17.25 -29.04
N MET A 387 -19.32 -16.63 -30.12
CA MET A 387 -20.23 -15.47 -30.13
C MET A 387 -21.69 -15.93 -30.02
N PRO A 388 -22.46 -15.50 -29.00
CA PRO A 388 -23.91 -15.61 -29.06
C PRO A 388 -24.40 -14.80 -30.28
N PRO A 389 -25.22 -15.37 -31.17
CA PRO A 389 -25.76 -14.63 -32.30
C PRO A 389 -26.56 -13.42 -31.81
N GLY A 390 -26.37 -12.26 -32.46
CA GLY A 390 -27.15 -11.05 -32.20
C GLY A 390 -26.48 -9.97 -31.34
N LEU A 391 -25.32 -10.24 -30.72
CA LEU A 391 -24.54 -9.24 -29.99
C LEU A 391 -23.46 -8.59 -30.86
N VAL A 392 -23.42 -7.25 -30.87
CA VAL A 392 -22.42 -6.44 -31.61
C VAL A 392 -21.76 -5.45 -30.66
N PHE A 393 -20.43 -5.36 -30.68
CA PHE A 393 -19.68 -4.42 -29.85
C PHE A 393 -18.83 -3.50 -30.73
N ARG A 394 -18.95 -2.18 -30.54
CA ARG A 394 -18.23 -1.17 -31.33
C ARG A 394 -18.11 0.16 -30.60
N PRO A 395 -17.26 1.08 -31.09
CA PRO A 395 -17.27 2.47 -30.61
C PRO A 395 -18.66 3.10 -30.80
N CYS A 396 -19.00 4.00 -29.89
CA CYS A 396 -20.22 4.80 -29.92
C CYS A 396 -20.18 5.78 -31.10
N GLU A 397 -21.31 5.92 -31.79
CA GLU A 397 -21.53 6.96 -32.77
C GLU A 397 -22.11 8.22 -32.12
N PHE A 398 -21.89 9.38 -32.73
CA PHE A 398 -22.38 10.66 -32.19
C PHE A 398 -23.89 10.69 -31.97
N SER A 399 -24.67 10.03 -32.84
CA SER A 399 -26.12 9.94 -32.73
C SER A 399 -26.62 9.04 -31.59
N GLU A 400 -25.74 8.23 -31.00
CA GLU A 400 -26.08 7.29 -29.92
C GLU A 400 -25.71 7.82 -28.54
N PHE A 401 -25.00 8.94 -28.47
CA PHE A 401 -24.44 9.48 -27.23
C PHE A 401 -25.53 9.76 -26.17
N ASP A 402 -26.63 10.38 -26.57
CA ASP A 402 -27.74 10.68 -25.64
C ASP A 402 -28.37 9.39 -25.09
N ALA A 403 -28.54 8.36 -25.94
CA ALA A 403 -29.05 7.06 -25.51
C ALA A 403 -28.09 6.35 -24.52
N VAL A 404 -26.78 6.51 -24.71
CA VAL A 404 -25.77 6.03 -23.74
C VAL A 404 -25.93 6.74 -22.41
N LEU A 405 -26.08 8.07 -22.40
CA LEU A 405 -26.27 8.85 -21.17
C LEU A 405 -27.51 8.40 -20.40
N GLU A 406 -28.64 8.19 -21.09
CA GLU A 406 -29.88 7.70 -20.49
C GLU A 406 -29.70 6.33 -19.81
N ILE A 407 -29.02 5.40 -20.47
CA ILE A 407 -28.77 4.06 -19.93
C ILE A 407 -27.82 4.11 -18.73
N VAL A 408 -26.74 4.88 -18.84
CA VAL A 408 -25.79 5.06 -17.73
C VAL A 408 -26.49 5.67 -16.53
N GLU A 409 -27.32 6.71 -16.71
CA GLU A 409 -28.09 7.31 -15.62
C GLU A 409 -29.03 6.28 -14.97
N LYS A 410 -29.82 5.58 -15.78
CA LYS A 410 -30.79 4.60 -15.30
C LYS A 410 -30.14 3.48 -14.51
N GLU A 411 -29.07 2.88 -15.04
CA GLU A 411 -28.41 1.73 -14.41
C GLU A 411 -27.53 2.14 -13.22
N SER A 412 -26.87 3.31 -13.29
CA SER A 412 -26.08 3.83 -12.16
C SER A 412 -26.97 4.10 -10.93
N ARG A 413 -28.14 4.71 -11.14
CA ARG A 413 -29.15 4.92 -10.09
C ARG A 413 -29.63 3.60 -9.48
N LYS A 414 -29.94 2.60 -10.30
CA LYS A 414 -30.37 1.26 -9.83
C LYS A 414 -29.29 0.54 -9.02
N LYS A 415 -28.04 0.65 -9.43
CA LYS A 415 -26.89 -0.07 -8.84
C LYS A 415 -26.16 0.72 -7.78
N THR A 416 -26.65 1.92 -7.45
CA THR A 416 -26.01 2.88 -6.53
C THR A 416 -24.57 3.27 -6.92
N ASN A 417 -24.23 3.11 -8.20
CA ASN A 417 -22.97 3.59 -8.76
C ASN A 417 -23.12 5.09 -8.99
N VAL A 418 -22.17 5.89 -8.51
CA VAL A 418 -22.29 7.36 -8.51
C VAL A 418 -21.19 8.00 -9.36
N GLY A 419 -21.48 9.17 -9.93
CA GLY A 419 -20.56 9.94 -10.75
C GLY A 419 -20.28 9.38 -12.15
N TRP A 420 -20.94 8.27 -12.54
CA TRP A 420 -20.76 7.70 -13.88
C TRP A 420 -21.35 8.59 -14.97
N TYR A 421 -22.56 9.12 -14.76
CA TYR A 421 -23.19 10.03 -15.71
C TYR A 421 -22.26 11.21 -16.06
N ASP A 422 -21.69 11.87 -15.06
CA ASP A 422 -20.78 13.00 -15.25
C ASP A 422 -19.54 12.62 -16.08
N GLN A 423 -18.98 11.42 -15.90
CA GLN A 423 -17.85 10.97 -16.71
C GLN A 423 -18.19 10.84 -18.19
N TYR A 424 -19.34 10.24 -18.49
CA TYR A 424 -19.80 10.14 -19.87
C TYR A 424 -20.16 11.53 -20.42
N ALA A 425 -20.86 12.36 -19.65
CA ALA A 425 -21.31 13.69 -20.05
C ALA A 425 -20.15 14.64 -20.40
N LYS A 426 -18.98 14.47 -19.79
CA LYS A 426 -17.75 15.22 -20.14
C LYS A 426 -17.30 15.07 -21.59
N LEU A 427 -17.72 14.01 -22.27
CA LEU A 427 -17.38 13.78 -23.68
C LEU A 427 -18.27 14.56 -24.64
N ALA A 428 -19.35 15.17 -24.16
CA ALA A 428 -20.27 15.95 -24.99
C ALA A 428 -19.51 17.02 -25.79
N GLY A 429 -19.74 17.07 -27.10
CA GLY A 429 -19.08 18.04 -27.99
C GLY A 429 -17.60 17.76 -28.29
N THR A 430 -17.06 16.63 -27.84
CA THR A 430 -15.67 16.21 -28.13
C THR A 430 -15.63 15.06 -29.14
N MET A 431 -14.47 14.85 -29.78
CA MET A 431 -14.25 13.65 -30.60
C MET A 431 -14.08 12.38 -29.77
N ASN A 432 -13.87 12.52 -28.45
CA ASN A 432 -13.70 11.43 -27.50
C ASN A 432 -15.00 10.69 -27.18
N ILE A 433 -16.14 11.07 -27.77
CA ILE A 433 -17.35 10.20 -27.78
C ILE A 433 -17.02 8.81 -28.32
N ARG A 434 -16.07 8.71 -29.25
CA ARG A 434 -15.57 7.43 -29.79
C ARG A 434 -14.78 6.59 -28.78
N ASP A 435 -14.39 7.15 -27.65
CA ASP A 435 -13.77 6.40 -26.56
C ASP A 435 -14.80 5.56 -25.78
N ILE A 436 -16.10 5.83 -25.97
CA ILE A 436 -17.19 4.98 -25.48
C ILE A 436 -17.27 3.73 -26.35
N VAL A 437 -17.18 2.56 -25.73
CA VAL A 437 -17.55 1.29 -26.36
C VAL A 437 -18.98 0.95 -25.96
N ILE A 438 -19.80 0.54 -26.93
CA ILE A 438 -21.17 0.06 -26.69
C ILE A 438 -21.32 -1.39 -27.13
N GLY A 439 -22.19 -2.12 -26.44
CA GLY A 439 -22.70 -3.43 -26.82
C GLY A 439 -24.17 -3.33 -27.20
N LEU A 440 -24.53 -3.87 -28.35
CA LEU A 440 -25.87 -3.82 -28.95
C LEU A 440 -26.44 -5.23 -29.07
N GLU A 441 -27.73 -5.39 -28.76
CA GLU A 441 -28.51 -6.59 -29.01
C GLU A 441 -29.82 -6.22 -29.68
N GLY A 442 -30.05 -6.68 -30.91
CA GLY A 442 -31.24 -6.29 -31.68
C GLY A 442 -31.39 -4.77 -31.88
N GLY A 443 -30.28 -4.02 -31.86
CA GLY A 443 -30.25 -2.56 -31.96
C GLY A 443 -30.42 -1.81 -30.64
N ALA A 444 -30.72 -2.48 -29.53
CA ALA A 444 -30.77 -1.88 -28.20
C ALA A 444 -29.38 -1.91 -27.54
N ILE A 445 -28.98 -0.81 -26.89
CA ILE A 445 -27.74 -0.77 -26.12
C ILE A 445 -27.93 -1.56 -24.82
N VAL A 446 -27.15 -2.63 -24.67
CA VAL A 446 -27.18 -3.53 -23.50
C VAL A 446 -25.93 -3.42 -22.62
N ALA A 447 -24.88 -2.76 -23.12
CA ALA A 447 -23.67 -2.52 -22.37
C ALA A 447 -22.91 -1.28 -22.87
N THR A 448 -22.13 -0.66 -21.99
CA THR A 448 -21.20 0.40 -22.35
C THR A 448 -20.02 0.45 -21.38
N ALA A 449 -18.86 0.91 -21.88
CA ALA A 449 -17.68 1.22 -21.07
C ALA A 449 -16.95 2.43 -21.67
N LEU A 450 -16.20 3.16 -20.84
CA LEU A 450 -15.30 4.21 -21.28
C LEU A 450 -13.89 3.68 -21.39
N THR A 451 -13.27 3.84 -22.55
CA THR A 451 -11.81 3.71 -22.71
C THR A 451 -11.15 5.07 -22.54
N TYR A 452 -9.88 5.10 -22.16
CA TYR A 452 -9.09 6.34 -22.14
C TYR A 452 -7.62 6.01 -22.25
N ALA A 453 -6.82 6.94 -22.74
CA ALA A 453 -5.38 6.80 -22.80
C ALA A 453 -4.71 8.17 -22.61
N LYS A 454 -3.44 8.15 -22.20
CA LYS A 454 -2.67 9.38 -22.04
C LYS A 454 -2.48 10.06 -23.41
N ASN A 455 -2.43 11.40 -23.41
CA ASN A 455 -2.14 12.22 -24.59
C ASN A 455 -3.15 12.11 -25.76
N THR A 456 -4.35 11.58 -25.54
CA THR A 456 -5.43 11.55 -26.56
C THR A 456 -6.37 12.76 -26.49
N GLY A 457 -6.18 13.64 -25.49
CA GLY A 457 -7.10 14.74 -25.19
C GLY A 457 -8.39 14.28 -24.49
N SER A 458 -8.48 13.01 -24.09
CA SER A 458 -9.65 12.47 -23.40
C SER A 458 -9.82 13.10 -22.01
N PRO A 459 -10.96 13.77 -21.72
CA PRO A 459 -11.20 14.38 -20.41
C PRO A 459 -11.33 13.34 -19.29
N VAL A 460 -11.60 12.07 -19.62
CA VAL A 460 -11.67 10.96 -18.66
C VAL A 460 -10.29 10.70 -18.04
N ALA A 461 -9.21 10.82 -18.83
CA ALA A 461 -7.85 10.59 -18.36
C ALA A 461 -7.39 11.64 -17.32
N GLU A 462 -8.05 12.80 -17.27
CA GLU A 462 -7.74 13.85 -16.29
C GLU A 462 -8.20 13.48 -14.86
N ASP A 463 -9.20 12.61 -14.76
CA ASP A 463 -9.81 12.19 -13.49
C ASP A 463 -9.23 10.87 -12.95
N LEU A 464 -8.55 10.12 -13.81
CA LEU A 464 -8.09 8.75 -13.55
C LEU A 464 -6.59 8.62 -13.82
N PRO A 465 -5.76 8.83 -12.79
CA PRO A 465 -4.32 8.96 -13.02
C PRO A 465 -3.59 7.63 -13.26
N TRP A 466 -4.11 6.52 -12.73
CA TRP A 466 -3.32 5.32 -12.48
C TRP A 466 -2.88 4.57 -13.74
N ALA A 467 -3.70 4.57 -14.81
CA ALA A 467 -3.29 4.00 -16.09
C ALA A 467 -1.97 4.65 -16.58
N SER A 468 -1.90 5.98 -16.55
CA SER A 468 -0.75 6.74 -17.05
C SER A 468 0.51 6.64 -16.16
N THR A 469 0.35 6.26 -14.89
CA THR A 469 1.49 6.06 -13.97
C THR A 469 2.11 4.68 -14.08
N ILE A 470 1.34 3.68 -14.54
CA ILE A 470 1.86 2.32 -14.73
C ILE A 470 2.88 2.31 -15.88
N SER A 471 2.53 2.87 -17.03
CA SER A 471 3.44 3.12 -18.15
C SER A 471 2.77 3.94 -19.25
N ASP A 472 3.56 4.53 -20.15
CA ASP A 472 3.03 5.31 -21.29
C ASP A 472 2.21 4.48 -22.30
N ASP A 473 2.37 3.16 -22.31
CA ASP A 473 1.65 2.20 -23.16
C ASP A 473 0.47 1.51 -22.45
N THR A 474 0.01 2.07 -21.33
CA THR A 474 -1.17 1.59 -20.59
C THR A 474 -2.38 2.46 -20.85
N GLY A 475 -3.42 1.86 -21.44
CA GLY A 475 -4.75 2.44 -21.54
C GLY A 475 -5.64 2.08 -20.35
N GLY A 476 -6.72 2.82 -20.16
CA GLY A 476 -7.67 2.63 -19.10
C GLY A 476 -9.07 2.26 -19.60
N VAL A 477 -9.81 1.52 -18.78
CA VAL A 477 -11.24 1.23 -18.94
C VAL A 477 -11.95 1.57 -17.63
N THR A 478 -13.04 2.34 -17.70
CA THR A 478 -13.82 2.75 -16.53
C THR A 478 -15.32 2.71 -16.79
N CYS A 479 -16.11 2.92 -15.72
CA CYS A 479 -17.57 3.06 -15.74
C CYS A 479 -18.31 1.97 -16.53
N VAL A 480 -17.89 0.71 -16.38
CA VAL A 480 -18.51 -0.42 -17.09
C VAL A 480 -19.96 -0.63 -16.67
N CYS A 481 -20.89 -0.33 -17.57
CA CYS A 481 -22.32 -0.43 -17.38
C CYS A 481 -22.88 -1.56 -18.24
N ILE A 482 -23.62 -2.50 -17.62
CA ILE A 482 -24.33 -3.58 -18.32
C ILE A 482 -25.77 -3.52 -17.84
N THR A 483 -26.75 -3.55 -18.76
CA THR A 483 -28.17 -3.51 -18.39
C THR A 483 -28.61 -4.86 -17.84
N ASP A 484 -29.18 -4.88 -16.63
CA ASP A 484 -29.72 -6.11 -16.05
C ASP A 484 -31.19 -6.28 -16.47
N GLU A 485 -31.43 -6.93 -17.61
CA GLU A 485 -32.81 -7.15 -18.09
C GLU A 485 -33.49 -8.35 -17.42
N LYS A 486 -32.74 -9.35 -16.93
CA LYS A 486 -33.30 -10.55 -16.27
C LYS A 486 -32.37 -11.08 -15.15
N PRO A 487 -32.86 -11.27 -13.92
CA PRO A 487 -32.03 -11.59 -12.74
C PRO A 487 -31.38 -12.98 -12.70
N ASN A 488 -31.66 -13.88 -13.67
CA ASN A 488 -31.26 -15.30 -13.62
C ASN A 488 -30.26 -15.76 -14.70
N MET A 489 -29.45 -14.86 -15.27
CA MET A 489 -28.48 -15.23 -16.32
C MET A 489 -27.08 -14.67 -16.04
N ALA A 490 -26.45 -15.07 -14.93
CA ALA A 490 -25.05 -14.71 -14.62
C ALA A 490 -24.11 -15.00 -15.80
N SER A 491 -24.31 -16.14 -16.48
CA SER A 491 -23.58 -16.51 -17.70
C SER A 491 -23.74 -15.53 -18.87
N ARG A 492 -24.90 -14.87 -19.01
CA ARG A 492 -25.11 -13.83 -20.04
C ARG A 492 -24.33 -12.57 -19.70
N ARG A 493 -24.35 -12.15 -18.44
CA ARG A 493 -23.61 -10.96 -17.98
C ARG A 493 -22.11 -11.15 -18.16
N ASP A 494 -21.59 -12.31 -17.80
CA ASP A 494 -20.17 -12.64 -17.99
C ASP A 494 -19.81 -12.64 -19.48
N ALA A 495 -20.66 -13.24 -20.34
CA ALA A 495 -20.45 -13.20 -21.78
C ALA A 495 -20.43 -11.76 -22.34
N ILE A 496 -21.35 -10.90 -21.91
CA ILE A 496 -21.38 -9.48 -22.31
C ILE A 496 -20.12 -8.76 -21.82
N MET A 497 -19.72 -8.98 -20.57
CA MET A 497 -18.52 -8.37 -19.98
C MET A 497 -17.26 -8.76 -20.77
N ILE A 498 -17.06 -10.04 -21.04
CA ILE A 498 -15.91 -10.56 -21.79
C ILE A 498 -15.84 -9.90 -23.17
N ARG A 499 -16.98 -9.77 -23.87
CA ARG A 499 -17.02 -9.17 -25.21
C ARG A 499 -16.82 -7.67 -25.21
N LEU A 500 -17.38 -6.99 -24.22
CA LEU A 500 -17.15 -5.56 -24.02
C LEU A 500 -15.66 -5.30 -23.80
N LEU A 501 -15.02 -6.08 -22.92
CA LEU A 501 -13.59 -6.01 -22.67
C LEU A 501 -12.76 -6.34 -23.93
N ASP A 502 -13.12 -7.37 -24.70
CA ASP A 502 -12.44 -7.67 -25.97
C ASP A 502 -12.45 -6.46 -26.92
N ARG A 503 -13.61 -5.77 -27.03
CA ARG A 503 -13.69 -4.57 -27.86
C ARG A 503 -12.90 -3.40 -27.27
N CYS A 504 -12.93 -3.19 -25.96
CA CYS A 504 -12.08 -2.19 -25.30
C CYS A 504 -10.59 -2.45 -25.56
N ILE A 505 -10.15 -3.70 -25.45
CA ILE A 505 -8.77 -4.12 -25.73
C ILE A 505 -8.38 -3.81 -27.17
N ARG A 506 -9.26 -4.09 -28.15
CA ARG A 506 -9.03 -3.75 -29.56
C ARG A 506 -8.91 -2.25 -29.77
N VAL A 507 -9.81 -1.45 -29.18
CA VAL A 507 -9.76 0.02 -29.27
C VAL A 507 -8.46 0.55 -28.69
N LEU A 508 -8.06 0.10 -27.50
CA LEU A 508 -6.79 0.51 -26.88
C LEU A 508 -5.57 0.05 -27.71
N SER A 509 -5.62 -1.15 -28.29
CA SER A 509 -4.56 -1.66 -29.17
C SER A 509 -4.44 -0.86 -30.47
N GLU A 510 -5.57 -0.47 -31.08
CA GLU A 510 -5.63 0.44 -32.24
C GLU A 510 -5.02 1.82 -31.92
N GLN A 511 -5.09 2.25 -30.64
CA GLN A 511 -4.44 3.46 -30.12
C GLN A 511 -2.96 3.26 -29.71
N GLY A 512 -2.41 2.06 -29.94
CA GLY A 512 -1.00 1.74 -29.65
C GLY A 512 -0.72 1.31 -28.20
N MET A 513 -1.74 1.10 -27.38
CA MET A 513 -1.57 0.59 -26.03
C MET A 513 -1.26 -0.91 -26.05
N LYS A 514 -0.47 -1.35 -25.08
CA LYS A 514 -0.07 -2.76 -24.88
C LYS A 514 -0.57 -3.35 -23.57
N LYS A 515 -1.06 -2.50 -22.69
CA LYS A 515 -1.59 -2.86 -21.38
C LYS A 515 -2.92 -2.15 -21.15
N MET A 516 -3.73 -2.74 -20.30
CA MET A 516 -5.02 -2.19 -19.89
C MET A 516 -5.11 -2.16 -18.37
N PHE A 517 -5.56 -1.02 -17.86
CA PHE A 517 -5.96 -0.81 -16.49
C PHE A 517 -7.48 -0.71 -16.43
N ILE A 518 -8.14 -1.45 -15.54
CA ILE A 518 -9.59 -1.34 -15.34
C ILE A 518 -9.86 -1.09 -13.87
N ASP A 519 -10.54 0.01 -13.58
CA ASP A 519 -10.74 0.47 -12.21
C ASP A 519 -12.09 0.08 -11.62
N ALA A 520 -12.13 -0.03 -10.30
CA ALA A 520 -13.35 -0.09 -9.51
C ALA A 520 -14.30 -1.28 -9.79
N ILE A 521 -13.75 -2.46 -10.04
CA ILE A 521 -14.54 -3.67 -10.30
C ILE A 521 -14.92 -4.38 -8.99
N LYS A 522 -16.21 -4.68 -8.85
CA LYS A 522 -16.77 -5.43 -7.72
C LYS A 522 -16.97 -6.90 -8.12
N GLY A 523 -16.32 -7.82 -7.40
CA GLY A 523 -16.44 -9.26 -7.60
C GLY A 523 -15.89 -9.76 -8.95
N GLY A 524 -16.18 -11.02 -9.27
CA GLY A 524 -15.71 -11.66 -10.51
C GLY A 524 -14.23 -12.04 -10.50
N ASP A 525 -13.59 -12.03 -9.34
CA ASP A 525 -12.14 -12.19 -9.16
C ASP A 525 -11.56 -13.40 -9.89
N GLU A 526 -12.14 -14.58 -9.71
CA GLU A 526 -11.71 -15.81 -10.38
C GLU A 526 -11.81 -15.69 -11.91
N GLY A 527 -12.89 -15.05 -12.40
CA GLY A 527 -13.09 -14.79 -13.82
C GLY A 527 -12.02 -13.88 -14.39
N PHE A 528 -11.76 -12.74 -13.76
CA PHE A 528 -10.69 -11.82 -14.17
C PHE A 528 -9.32 -12.49 -14.17
N GLN A 529 -8.96 -13.21 -13.11
CA GLN A 529 -7.70 -13.93 -13.02
C GLN A 529 -7.56 -15.00 -14.12
N SER A 530 -8.64 -15.73 -14.42
CA SER A 530 -8.66 -16.73 -15.51
C SER A 530 -8.42 -16.12 -16.90
N MET A 531 -8.72 -14.82 -17.06
CA MET A 531 -8.52 -14.05 -18.29
C MET A 531 -7.17 -13.31 -18.35
N GLY A 532 -6.25 -13.61 -17.42
CA GLY A 532 -4.91 -13.01 -17.40
C GLY A 532 -4.80 -11.70 -16.62
N PHE A 533 -5.88 -11.20 -16.00
CA PHE A 533 -5.79 -10.00 -15.18
C PHE A 533 -5.08 -10.27 -13.85
N GLN A 534 -4.33 -9.26 -13.42
CA GLN A 534 -3.65 -9.20 -12.13
C GLN A 534 -4.28 -8.08 -11.29
N LYS A 535 -4.49 -8.32 -10.00
CA LYS A 535 -4.95 -7.25 -9.09
C LYS A 535 -3.86 -6.20 -8.99
N TRP A 536 -4.21 -4.94 -9.26
CA TRP A 536 -3.31 -3.79 -9.11
C TRP A 536 -3.50 -3.13 -7.75
N ALA A 537 -4.75 -2.90 -7.34
CA ALA A 537 -5.09 -2.38 -6.02
C ALA A 537 -6.39 -2.96 -5.51
N ARG A 538 -6.54 -2.99 -4.18
CA ARG A 538 -7.73 -3.49 -3.48
C ARG A 538 -8.25 -2.44 -2.51
N TYR A 539 -9.55 -2.26 -2.51
CA TYR A 539 -10.24 -1.28 -1.67
C TYR A 539 -11.43 -1.93 -0.97
N ARG A 540 -11.82 -1.35 0.15
CA ARG A 540 -13.10 -1.55 0.81
C ARG A 540 -13.98 -0.34 0.51
N GLU A 541 -15.11 -0.55 -0.14
CA GLU A 541 -16.11 0.49 -0.39
C GLU A 541 -16.76 0.91 0.92
N VAL A 542 -16.65 2.19 1.29
CA VAL A 542 -17.23 2.71 2.54
C VAL A 542 -17.98 4.01 2.29
N TRP A 543 -19.28 4.00 2.55
CA TRP A 543 -20.13 5.19 2.46
C TRP A 543 -21.36 5.08 3.36
N ARG A 544 -21.96 6.22 3.67
CA ARG A 544 -23.25 6.33 4.37
C ARG A 544 -24.06 7.49 3.79
N ASP A 545 -25.37 7.32 3.71
CA ASP A 545 -26.27 8.41 3.35
C ASP A 545 -26.41 9.42 4.52
N VAL A 546 -26.79 10.66 4.20
CA VAL A 546 -26.88 11.80 5.14
C VAL A 546 -28.31 12.11 5.52
#